data_AF-A0A7T4YJA3-F1
#
_entry.id   AF-A0A7T4YJA3-F1
#
_cell.length_a   1.000
_cell.length_b   1.000
_cell.length_c   1.000
_cell.angle_alpha   90.00
_cell.angle_beta   90.00
_cell.angle_gamma   90.00
#
_symmetry.space_group_name_H-M   'P 1'
#
loop_
_entity.id
_entity.type
_entity.pdbx_description
1 polymer ?
#
loop_
_entity_poly.entity_id
_entity_poly.type
_entity_poly.pdbx_seq_one_letter_code
_entity_poly.pdbx_strand_id
1 'polypeptide(L)'
;MLYQLEEYLLMDSEMLTTSFEVDSHKRTAIGCAVESKPIKQAINDLELQGIMVGGICPEIVLVYQALTDQNQIKQNHQFLLLRDVGEAISILQMYDGKIIRWHLYDSKDILDLLREQVHVDNEIISIRS
;
A
#
# COMPACT_ATOMS: atom_id res chain seq x y z
N MET A 1 -2.45 -14.94 12.56
CA MET A 1 -3.62 -14.25 11.95
C MET A 1 -3.54 -14.21 10.41
N LEU A 2 -2.81 -15.12 9.75
CA LEU A 2 -2.83 -15.23 8.28
C LEU A 2 -3.98 -16.10 7.76
N TYR A 3 -4.35 -17.15 8.50
CA TYR A 3 -5.44 -18.08 8.14
C TYR A 3 -6.79 -17.40 7.90
N GLN A 4 -7.05 -16.24 8.53
CA GLN A 4 -8.28 -15.47 8.32
C GLN A 4 -8.28 -14.69 7.00
N LEU A 5 -7.11 -14.53 6.38
CA LEU A 5 -6.93 -13.81 5.12
C LEU A 5 -6.75 -14.76 3.93
N GLU A 6 -6.51 -16.06 4.15
CA GLU A 6 -6.34 -17.06 3.09
C GLU A 6 -7.48 -17.05 2.07
N GLU A 7 -8.72 -16.81 2.52
CA GLU A 7 -9.89 -16.72 1.64
C GLU A 7 -9.85 -15.52 0.67
N TYR A 8 -9.04 -14.51 0.97
CA TYR A 8 -8.89 -13.30 0.15
C TYR A 8 -7.59 -13.28 -0.66
N LEU A 9 -6.72 -14.26 -0.43
CA LEU A 9 -5.43 -14.35 -1.08
C LEU A 9 -5.54 -15.21 -2.34
N LEU A 10 -5.06 -14.68 -3.46
CA LEU A 10 -4.98 -15.41 -4.74
C LEU A 10 -3.83 -16.43 -4.77
N MET A 11 -3.09 -16.56 -3.67
CA MET A 11 -1.89 -17.39 -3.52
C MET A 11 -1.87 -18.04 -2.14
N ASP A 12 -1.22 -19.19 -2.04
CA ASP A 12 -1.04 -19.89 -0.76
C ASP A 12 -0.30 -19.00 0.25
N SER A 13 -0.75 -19.02 1.50
CA SER A 13 -0.18 -18.22 2.60
C SER A 13 1.32 -18.46 2.78
N GLU A 14 1.80 -19.68 2.49
CA GLU A 14 3.22 -20.06 2.55
C GLU A 14 4.09 -19.34 1.51
N MET A 15 3.49 -18.86 0.41
CA MET A 15 4.19 -18.09 -0.62
C MET A 15 4.28 -16.60 -0.30
N LEU A 16 3.64 -16.14 0.77
CA LEU A 16 3.48 -14.73 1.08
C LEU A 16 4.29 -14.31 2.31
N THR A 17 4.91 -13.14 2.20
CA THR A 17 5.49 -12.43 3.33
C THR A 17 4.47 -11.41 3.78
N THR A 18 4.18 -11.37 5.08
CA THR A 18 3.16 -10.47 5.62
C THR A 18 3.68 -9.65 6.78
N SER A 19 3.12 -8.47 6.94
CA SER A 19 3.34 -7.60 8.08
C SER A 19 2.01 -7.00 8.51
N PHE A 20 1.83 -6.79 9.81
CA PHE A 20 0.61 -6.22 10.38
C PHE A 20 0.96 -5.14 11.40
N GLU A 21 0.27 -4.02 11.28
CA GLU A 21 0.26 -2.97 12.30
C GLU A 21 -1.11 -2.98 12.99
N VAL A 22 -1.12 -3.03 14.33
CA VAL A 22 -2.33 -3.16 15.13
C VAL A 22 -2.58 -1.90 15.94
N ASP A 23 -3.75 -1.28 15.77
CA ASP A 23 -4.27 -0.25 16.66
C ASP A 23 -5.08 -0.93 17.78
N SER A 24 -4.44 -1.08 18.95
CA SER A 24 -5.04 -1.74 20.11
C SER A 24 -6.25 -1.00 20.69
N HIS A 25 -6.34 0.32 20.51
CA HIS A 25 -7.43 1.13 21.03
C HIS A 25 -8.68 0.98 20.17
N LYS A 26 -8.51 0.93 18.85
CA LYS A 26 -9.61 0.75 17.89
C LYS A 26 -9.91 -0.71 17.59
N ARG A 27 -9.07 -1.65 18.05
CA ARG A 27 -9.14 -3.09 17.73
C ARG A 27 -9.14 -3.33 16.22
N THR A 28 -8.36 -2.54 15.49
CA THR A 28 -8.20 -2.64 14.04
C THR A 28 -6.75 -3.01 13.70
N ALA A 29 -6.55 -3.67 12.56
CA ALA A 29 -5.21 -3.96 12.05
C ALA A 29 -5.13 -3.61 10.57
N ILE A 30 -3.97 -3.11 10.14
CA ILE A 30 -3.63 -2.93 8.74
C ILE A 30 -2.58 -3.98 8.40
N GLY A 31 -2.86 -4.80 7.40
CA GLY A 31 -1.97 -5.84 6.92
C GLY A 31 -1.42 -5.51 5.55
N CYS A 32 -0.17 -5.91 5.31
CA CYS A 32 0.44 -5.99 3.99
C CYS A 32 0.81 -7.45 3.74
N ALA A 33 0.51 -7.96 2.54
CA ALA A 33 0.90 -9.28 2.08
C ALA A 33 1.47 -9.16 0.67
N VAL A 34 2.63 -9.78 0.45
CA VAL A 34 3.41 -9.69 -0.80
C VAL A 34 4.08 -11.02 -1.09
N GLU A 35 4.33 -11.32 -2.37
CA GLU A 35 5.01 -12.56 -2.75
C GLU A 35 6.42 -12.62 -2.15
N SER A 36 6.72 -13.69 -1.42
CA SER A 36 7.97 -13.85 -0.67
C SER A 36 9.19 -14.01 -1.57
N LYS A 37 9.02 -14.70 -2.71
CA LYS A 37 10.13 -15.09 -3.58
C LYS A 37 10.94 -13.89 -4.11
N PRO A 38 10.33 -12.88 -4.76
CA PRO A 38 11.08 -11.73 -5.26
C PRO A 38 11.73 -10.93 -4.13
N ILE A 39 11.07 -10.82 -2.97
CA ILE A 39 11.60 -10.11 -1.80
C ILE A 39 12.85 -10.80 -1.26
N LYS A 40 12.78 -12.11 -1.01
CA LYS A 40 13.93 -12.89 -0.51
C LYS A 40 15.10 -12.82 -1.48
N GLN A 41 14.83 -12.87 -2.78
CA GLN A 41 15.87 -12.74 -3.79
C GLN A 41 16.55 -11.36 -3.73
N ALA A 42 15.77 -10.27 -3.68
CA ALA A 42 16.32 -8.93 -3.56
C ALA A 42 17.14 -8.72 -2.27
N ILE A 43 16.68 -9.27 -1.14
CA ILE A 43 17.42 -9.22 0.13
C ILE A 43 18.76 -9.96 -0.01
N ASN A 44 18.74 -11.19 -0.53
CA ASN A 44 19.96 -11.98 -0.70
C ASN A 44 20.96 -11.28 -1.63
N ASP A 45 20.50 -10.68 -2.72
CA ASP A 45 21.35 -9.97 -3.68
C ASP A 45 22.03 -8.74 -3.03
N LEU A 46 21.35 -8.05 -2.11
CA LEU A 46 21.90 -6.94 -1.34
C LEU A 46 22.88 -7.43 -0.26
N GLU A 47 22.54 -8.51 0.45
CA GLU A 47 23.40 -9.08 1.49
C GLU A 47 24.71 -9.64 0.91
N LEU A 48 24.68 -10.23 -0.29
CA LEU A 48 25.89 -10.65 -1.02
C LEU A 48 26.83 -9.48 -1.36
N GLN A 49 26.30 -8.25 -1.42
CA GLN A 49 27.08 -7.03 -1.60
C GLN A 49 27.52 -6.40 -0.27
N GLY A 50 27.25 -7.05 0.86
CA GLY A 50 27.52 -6.52 2.19
C GLY A 50 26.54 -5.45 2.66
N ILE A 51 25.37 -5.33 2.02
CA ILE A 51 24.32 -4.37 2.39
C ILE A 51 23.27 -5.08 3.25
N MET A 52 23.12 -4.62 4.48
CA MET A 52 22.08 -5.13 5.40
C MET A 52 20.74 -4.43 5.14
N VAL A 53 19.67 -5.20 4.94
CA VAL A 53 18.31 -4.67 4.73
C VAL A 53 17.62 -4.47 6.08
N GLY A 54 17.41 -3.21 6.48
CA GLY A 54 16.76 -2.87 7.75
C GLY A 54 15.22 -2.96 7.71
N GLY A 55 14.62 -2.89 6.52
CA GLY A 55 13.17 -2.95 6.36
C GLY A 55 12.73 -2.80 4.91
N ILE A 56 11.50 -3.21 4.63
CA ILE A 56 10.85 -3.12 3.32
C ILE A 56 9.46 -2.55 3.54
N CYS A 57 9.09 -1.56 2.74
CA CYS A 57 7.83 -0.83 2.87
C CYS A 57 7.27 -0.50 1.48
N PRO A 58 5.95 -0.56 1.26
CA PRO A 58 5.35 -0.03 0.04
C PRO A 58 5.61 1.48 -0.11
N GLU A 59 5.97 1.92 -1.31
CA GLU A 59 6.36 3.32 -1.54
C GLU A 59 5.25 4.32 -1.17
N ILE A 60 3.99 4.00 -1.48
CA ILE A 60 2.85 4.86 -1.14
C ILE A 60 2.68 5.09 0.37
N VAL A 61 3.13 4.15 1.21
CA VAL A 61 3.09 4.32 2.67
C VAL A 61 4.15 5.33 3.12
N LEU A 62 5.34 5.32 2.49
CA LEU A 62 6.38 6.32 2.73
C LEU A 62 5.92 7.71 2.30
N VAL A 63 5.26 7.82 1.14
CA VAL A 63 4.68 9.07 0.65
C VAL A 63 3.59 9.57 1.59
N TYR A 64 2.67 8.70 2.01
CA TYR A 64 1.65 9.03 3.00
C TYR A 64 2.26 9.57 4.31
N GLN A 65 3.30 8.92 4.83
CA GLN A 65 3.98 9.37 6.05
C GLN A 65 4.58 10.76 5.87
N ALA A 66 5.31 10.99 4.76
CA ALA A 66 5.92 12.28 4.47
C ALA A 66 4.88 13.41 4.34
N LEU A 67 3.74 13.14 3.69
CA LEU A 67 2.64 14.11 3.58
C LEU A 67 1.97 14.37 4.92
N THR A 68 1.85 13.35 5.77
CA THR A 68 1.30 13.47 7.12
C THR A 68 2.19 14.35 7.99
N ASP A 69 3.51 14.11 7.98
CA ASP A 69 4.51 14.90 8.72
C ASP A 69 4.52 16.38 8.28
N GLN A 70 4.17 16.64 7.01
CA GLN A 70 4.04 17.99 6.45
C GLN A 70 2.65 18.63 6.64
N ASN A 71 1.73 17.97 7.34
CA ASN A 71 0.32 18.39 7.48
C ASN A 71 -0.40 18.60 6.13
N GLN A 72 -0.02 17.86 5.10
CA GLN A 72 -0.65 17.90 3.77
C GLN A 72 -1.83 16.93 3.66
N ILE A 73 -1.89 15.89 4.50
CA ILE A 73 -3.07 15.05 4.64
C ILE A 73 -4.10 15.75 5.53
N LYS A 74 -5.21 16.19 4.94
CA LYS A 74 -6.35 16.79 5.63
C LYS A 74 -7.45 15.76 5.85
N GLN A 75 -8.35 16.02 6.80
CA GLN A 75 -9.46 15.11 7.12
C GLN A 75 -10.43 14.86 5.95
N ASN A 76 -10.52 15.78 4.99
CA ASN A 76 -11.37 15.65 3.81
C ASN A 76 -10.71 14.87 2.67
N HIS A 77 -9.40 14.58 2.74
CA HIS A 77 -8.73 13.75 1.74
C HIS A 77 -9.12 12.28 1.93
N GLN A 78 -9.70 11.70 0.88
CA GLN A 78 -10.14 10.29 0.91
C GLN A 78 -9.22 9.37 0.12
N PHE A 79 -8.44 9.91 -0.83
CA PHE A 79 -7.60 9.11 -1.70
C PHE A 79 -6.24 9.77 -1.91
N LEU A 80 -5.20 8.94 -1.84
CA LEU A 80 -3.85 9.25 -2.27
C LEU A 80 -3.52 8.32 -3.44
N LEU A 81 -3.15 8.90 -4.57
CA LEU A 81 -2.72 8.18 -5.76
C LEU A 81 -1.24 8.45 -5.99
N LEU A 82 -0.47 7.37 -6.05
CA LEU A 82 0.95 7.41 -6.42
C LEU A 82 1.13 6.60 -7.70
N ARG A 83 1.68 7.24 -8.74
CA ARG A 83 2.19 6.50 -9.89
C ARG A 83 3.47 5.80 -9.46
N ASP A 84 3.47 4.48 -9.50
CA ASP A 84 4.63 3.66 -9.17
C ASP A 84 5.54 3.52 -10.40
N VAL A 85 6.71 2.90 -10.25
CA VAL A 85 7.62 2.58 -11.35
C VAL A 85 6.99 1.46 -12.20
N GLY A 86 7.08 1.61 -13.52
CA GLY A 86 6.30 0.79 -14.45
C GLY A 86 4.87 1.34 -14.59
N GLU A 87 4.05 0.75 -15.45
CA GLU A 87 2.69 1.21 -15.70
C GLU A 87 1.74 0.93 -14.52
N ALA A 88 2.19 1.00 -13.26
CA ALA A 88 1.40 0.70 -12.07
C ALA A 88 1.03 1.96 -11.29
N ILE A 89 -0.09 1.91 -10.57
CA ILE A 89 -0.57 3.00 -9.72
C ILE A 89 -1.02 2.39 -8.39
N SER A 90 -0.42 2.91 -7.32
CA SER A 90 -0.87 2.65 -5.96
C SER A 90 -2.02 3.60 -5.61
N ILE A 91 -3.11 3.05 -5.11
CA ILE A 91 -4.25 3.79 -4.56
C ILE A 91 -4.37 3.49 -3.08
N LEU A 92 -4.27 4.52 -2.26
CA LEU A 92 -4.43 4.44 -0.82
C LEU A 92 -5.68 5.22 -0.41
N GLN A 93 -6.64 4.51 0.17
CA GLN A 93 -7.89 5.06 0.67
C GLN A 93 -7.75 5.43 2.14
N MET A 94 -8.20 6.63 2.48
CA MET A 94 -8.09 7.23 3.80
C MET A 94 -9.45 7.65 4.34
N TYR A 95 -9.55 7.68 5.67
CA TYR A 95 -10.67 8.30 6.38
C TYR A 95 -10.15 8.95 7.66
N ASP A 96 -10.50 10.21 7.87
CA ASP A 96 -10.02 11.01 9.01
C ASP A 96 -8.48 10.96 9.13
N GLY A 97 -7.80 11.09 7.98
CA GLY A 97 -6.34 11.07 7.90
C GLY A 97 -5.69 9.74 8.28
N LYS A 98 -6.44 8.62 8.28
CA LYS A 98 -5.90 7.27 8.51
C LYS A 98 -6.08 6.37 7.30
N ILE A 99 -5.10 5.52 7.03
CA ILE A 99 -5.19 4.49 5.99
C ILE A 99 -6.28 3.48 6.36
N ILE A 100 -7.23 3.23 5.46
CA ILE A 100 -8.18 2.12 5.57
C ILE A 100 -7.78 0.98 4.64
N ARG A 101 -7.29 1.30 3.45
CA ARG A 101 -7.09 0.32 2.37
C ARG A 101 -6.03 0.79 1.40
N TRP A 102 -5.26 -0.16 0.86
CA TRP A 102 -4.30 0.08 -0.20
C TRP A 102 -4.45 -1.00 -1.26
N HIS A 103 -4.39 -0.58 -2.53
CA HIS A 103 -4.36 -1.45 -3.70
C HIS A 103 -3.31 -0.95 -4.70
N LEU A 104 -2.69 -1.88 -5.41
CA LEU A 104 -1.84 -1.61 -6.57
C LEU A 104 -2.57 -2.10 -7.81
N TYR A 105 -2.70 -1.24 -8.81
CA TYR A 105 -3.34 -1.56 -10.09
C TYR A 105 -2.38 -1.34 -11.24
N ASP A 106 -2.58 -2.07 -12.35
CA ASP A 106 -2.07 -1.62 -13.63
C ASP A 106 -2.83 -0.34 -14.05
N SER A 107 -2.11 0.63 -14.58
CA SER A 107 -2.63 1.90 -15.09
C SER A 107 -3.71 1.71 -16.17
N LYS A 108 -3.69 0.57 -16.88
CA LYS A 108 -4.71 0.21 -17.85
C LYS A 108 -6.05 -0.13 -17.20
N ASP A 109 -6.03 -0.70 -15.99
CA ASP A 109 -7.24 -1.16 -15.28
C ASP A 109 -7.91 -0.04 -14.46
N ILE A 110 -7.19 1.07 -14.23
CA ILE A 110 -7.67 2.18 -13.39
C ILE A 110 -8.72 3.06 -14.06
N LEU A 111 -8.67 3.18 -15.39
CA LEU A 111 -9.60 4.06 -16.10
C LEU A 111 -11.06 3.63 -15.94
N ASP A 112 -11.31 2.33 -15.84
CA ASP A 112 -12.65 1.79 -15.64
C ASP A 112 -13.10 1.91 -14.18
N LEU A 113 -12.17 1.73 -13.23
CA LEU A 113 -12.41 1.88 -11.79
C LEU A 113 -12.74 3.33 -11.39
N LEU A 114 -12.02 4.32 -11.95
CA LEU A 114 -12.29 5.73 -11.71
C LEU A 114 -13.61 6.18 -12.37
N ARG A 115 -14.04 5.57 -13.47
CA ARG A 115 -15.33 5.89 -14.11
C ARG A 115 -16.53 5.41 -13.30
N GLU A 116 -16.41 4.29 -12.61
CA GLU A 116 -17.50 3.74 -11.77
C GLU A 116 -17.60 4.40 -10.38
N GLN A 117 -16.49 4.95 -9.86
CA GLN A 117 -16.45 5.52 -8.51
C GLN A 117 -16.40 7.06 -8.45
N VAL A 118 -16.12 7.76 -9.54
CA VAL A 118 -16.06 9.24 -9.57
C VAL A 118 -17.43 9.82 -9.89
N HIS A 119 -18.30 9.79 -8.89
CA HIS A 119 -19.46 10.68 -8.75
C HIS A 119 -19.53 11.23 -7.33
N VAL A 120 -18.44 11.82 -6.83
CA VAL A 120 -18.43 12.46 -5.51
C VAL A 120 -17.45 13.61 -5.47
N ASP A 121 -17.88 14.75 -4.92
CA ASP A 121 -17.15 15.99 -4.64
C ASP A 121 -15.95 15.83 -3.67
N ASN A 122 -15.04 14.88 -3.94
CA ASN A 122 -13.95 14.51 -3.03
C ASN A 122 -12.59 14.98 -3.57
N GLU A 123 -11.77 15.60 -2.72
CA GLU A 123 -10.42 16.04 -3.07
C GLU A 123 -9.46 14.84 -3.16
N ILE A 124 -8.72 14.78 -4.26
CA ILE A 124 -7.74 13.73 -4.57
C ILE A 124 -6.32 14.32 -4.50
N ILE A 125 -5.42 13.66 -3.77
CA ILE A 125 -3.99 13.95 -3.86
C ILE A 125 -3.38 13.03 -4.92
N SER A 126 -2.86 13.60 -6.01
CA SER A 126 -2.15 12.87 -7.06
C SER A 126 -0.69 13.29 -7.11
N ILE A 127 0.20 12.31 -6.97
CA ILE A 127 1.65 12.51 -7.04
C ILE A 127 2.20 11.77 -8.25
N ARG A 128 3.06 12.46 -9.00
CA ARG A 128 3.84 11.90 -10.12
C ARG A 128 5.27 11.73 -9.62
N SER A 129 5.76 10.49 -9.64
CA SER A 129 7.17 10.15 -9.50
C SER A 129 7.96 10.49 -10.76
#